data_AF-A0A2E3Q5T8-F1
#
_entry.id   AF-A0A2E3Q5T8-F1
#
_cell.length_a   1.000
_cell.length_b   1.000
_cell.length_c   1.000
_cell.angle_alpha   90.00
_cell.angle_beta   90.00
_cell.angle_gamma   90.00
#
_symmetry.space_group_name_H-M   'P 1'
#
loop_
_entity.id
_entity.type
_entity.pdbx_description
1 polymer ?
#
loop_
_entity_poly.entity_id
_entity_poly.type
_entity_poly.pdbx_seq_one_letter_code
_entity_poly.pdbx_strand_id
1 'polypeptide(L)'
;MMPFRDALASAATVAVLLVSSGLEAAAPPAPYEVALRRVSDRSNGFGGPGDGQGGIAGTCQPVVVAHTSSDFEPGQYVAQGGIIEGEILATSYELPAEAFPVRIDLIETLFATSATAVETTTVWAVHVWEGLPTDGPSIFSATSDGDLLPHIVMPPGTTGLNLQFAVDPSDPDQIWVADNGSHTVTVGIEIIEHNQPSSNQCLTPPNPQFNAFPCTDTDGLQVANGNWIYIEDCGIFGCPAGWKRFSDLPSVCRPSGDWVQRLTWTPSICDELGACCTGGGTCSILDETTCNDVGGIWQGDGTNCGEVDCSGTGPCCFESTGGCVQLTPGDCLLAGGIPGPAGESCDDYLCFPEGACCLPDGSCLDGLSPEECAAANGVFQGDGTDCGSTDCPDPIGASCFSNGFCLVLTEEEAEQAGAIWQGPGTTCEDLDGNGSADACESSGIPGDLDGDGSVNGSDLGLFLVGWGQPGPTDLNGNGTTNGEDLGLLLINWTG
;
A
#
# COMPACT_ATOMS: atom_id res chain seq x y z
N MET A 1 -13.84 35.28 50.16
CA MET A 1 -14.67 34.16 49.65
C MET A 1 -13.86 33.55 48.51
N MET A 2 -13.28 32.37 48.75
CA MET A 2 -12.29 31.73 47.87
C MET A 2 -12.97 31.21 46.59
N PRO A 3 -12.38 31.36 45.39
CA PRO A 3 -12.89 30.68 44.22
C PRO A 3 -12.53 29.19 44.31
N PHE A 4 -13.56 28.36 44.21
CA PHE A 4 -13.50 26.91 44.16
C PHE A 4 -13.15 26.49 42.71
N ARG A 5 -12.08 25.70 42.60
CA ARG A 5 -11.79 24.60 41.65
C ARG A 5 -10.99 24.87 40.38
N ASP A 6 -10.02 23.97 40.25
CA ASP A 6 -9.23 23.62 39.09
C ASP A 6 -10.11 23.22 37.90
N ALA A 7 -9.92 23.91 36.78
CA ALA A 7 -10.38 23.48 35.47
C ALA A 7 -9.49 22.32 34.99
N LEU A 8 -10.11 21.32 34.33
CA LEU A 8 -9.62 20.17 33.55
C LEU A 8 -8.35 19.39 33.98
N ALA A 9 -7.63 19.83 35.01
CA ALA A 9 -6.30 19.37 35.40
C ALA A 9 -6.23 18.80 36.83
N SER A 10 -7.33 18.75 37.58
CA SER A 10 -7.31 18.20 38.96
C SER A 10 -8.69 17.79 39.46
N ALA A 11 -9.26 16.75 38.85
CA ALA A 11 -10.27 15.91 39.50
C ALA A 11 -10.00 14.44 39.12
N ALA A 12 -9.23 13.77 39.99
CA ALA A 12 -8.77 12.38 39.93
C ALA A 12 -7.53 12.10 39.05
N THR A 13 -6.35 12.56 39.47
CA THR A 13 -5.12 11.77 39.27
C THR A 13 -5.24 10.49 40.10
N VAL A 14 -5.93 9.49 39.56
CA VAL A 14 -5.87 8.11 40.06
C VAL A 14 -5.43 7.28 38.88
N ALA A 15 -4.17 6.86 38.90
CA ALA A 15 -3.69 5.74 38.13
C ALA A 15 -4.65 4.55 38.39
N VAL A 16 -5.46 4.20 37.41
CA VAL A 16 -6.35 3.05 37.49
C VAL A 16 -5.50 1.80 37.30
N LEU A 17 -5.26 1.05 38.39
CA LEU A 17 -4.67 -0.27 38.30
C LEU A 17 -5.80 -1.28 38.03
N LEU A 18 -5.88 -1.78 36.80
CA LEU A 18 -6.81 -2.86 36.45
C LEU A 18 -6.30 -4.15 37.11
N VAL A 19 -7.08 -4.67 38.05
CA VAL A 19 -6.79 -5.96 38.69
C VAL A 19 -7.78 -6.97 38.15
N SER A 20 -7.29 -7.98 37.43
CA SER A 20 -8.08 -9.15 37.06
C SER A 20 -8.56 -9.85 38.34
N SER A 21 -9.83 -9.68 38.70
CA SER A 21 -10.47 -10.58 39.67
C SER A 21 -11.28 -11.59 38.88
N GLY A 22 -10.84 -12.85 38.94
CA GLY A 22 -11.41 -13.93 38.15
C GLY A 22 -12.87 -14.18 38.50
N LEU A 23 -13.74 -14.00 37.52
CA LEU A 23 -14.95 -14.78 37.32
C LEU A 23 -14.95 -15.30 35.87
N GLU A 24 -15.43 -16.53 35.71
CA GLU A 24 -15.43 -17.31 34.46
C GLU A 24 -15.69 -16.50 33.19
N ALA A 25 -14.83 -16.70 32.20
CA ALA A 25 -14.96 -16.18 30.85
C ALA A 25 -16.34 -16.54 30.27
N ALA A 26 -17.25 -15.57 30.23
CA ALA A 26 -18.34 -15.59 29.28
C ALA A 26 -17.74 -15.29 27.90
N ALA A 27 -17.96 -16.19 26.95
CA ALA A 27 -17.59 -15.97 25.56
C ALA A 27 -18.16 -14.64 25.04
N PRO A 28 -17.46 -13.92 24.15
CA PRO A 28 -17.95 -12.69 23.58
C PRO A 28 -19.33 -12.92 22.95
N PRO A 29 -20.34 -12.06 23.21
CA PRO A 29 -21.62 -12.15 22.52
C PRO A 29 -21.38 -11.99 21.00
N ALA A 30 -22.07 -12.81 20.21
CA ALA A 30 -21.96 -12.76 18.75
C ALA A 30 -22.36 -11.38 18.20
N PRO A 31 -21.67 -10.86 17.16
CA PRO A 31 -22.01 -9.58 16.55
C PRO A 31 -23.44 -9.60 16.00
N TYR A 32 -24.15 -8.49 16.18
CA TYR A 32 -25.52 -8.30 15.73
C TYR A 32 -25.50 -7.51 14.41
N GLU A 33 -25.92 -8.11 13.31
CA GLU A 33 -26.01 -7.47 11.98
C GLU A 33 -27.21 -6.51 11.93
N VAL A 34 -27.00 -5.25 11.55
CA VAL A 34 -28.11 -4.32 11.29
C VAL A 34 -27.79 -3.38 10.14
N ALA A 35 -28.70 -3.36 9.16
CA ALA A 35 -28.69 -2.44 8.03
C ALA A 35 -29.14 -1.03 8.47
N LEU A 36 -28.29 -0.02 8.26
CA LEU A 36 -28.60 1.37 8.56
C LEU A 36 -29.54 1.98 7.49
N ARG A 37 -30.57 2.72 7.92
CA ARG A 37 -31.50 3.42 7.02
C ARG A 37 -31.22 4.93 7.04
N ARG A 38 -30.72 5.47 5.93
CA ARG A 38 -30.33 6.89 5.75
C ARG A 38 -31.38 7.93 6.15
N VAL A 39 -30.88 9.07 6.63
CA VAL A 39 -31.47 10.41 6.43
C VAL A 39 -30.41 11.31 5.76
N SER A 40 -30.31 11.27 4.43
CA SER A 40 -29.79 12.40 3.63
C SER A 40 -30.26 12.30 2.17
N ASP A 41 -30.55 13.46 1.59
CA ASP A 41 -31.24 13.65 0.31
C ASP A 41 -30.41 13.18 -0.89
N ARG A 42 -31.09 12.51 -1.83
CA ARG A 42 -30.52 12.05 -3.10
C ARG A 42 -30.25 13.23 -4.03
N SER A 43 -28.98 13.59 -4.22
CA SER A 43 -28.51 14.11 -5.50
C SER A 43 -27.02 13.84 -5.70
N ASN A 44 -26.70 12.60 -6.09
CA ASN A 44 -25.72 12.25 -7.13
C ASN A 44 -25.66 10.72 -7.22
N GLY A 45 -26.60 10.17 -8.01
CA GLY A 45 -26.59 8.74 -8.33
C GLY A 45 -25.57 8.47 -9.42
N PHE A 46 -24.53 7.69 -9.09
CA PHE A 46 -23.77 6.96 -10.09
C PHE A 46 -24.50 5.63 -10.34
N GLY A 47 -25.34 5.63 -11.37
CA GLY A 47 -25.91 4.40 -11.91
C GLY A 47 -24.91 3.76 -12.88
N GLY A 48 -24.42 2.57 -12.54
CA GLY A 48 -23.83 1.61 -13.48
C GLY A 48 -24.67 0.33 -13.46
N PRO A 49 -24.95 -0.31 -14.61
CA PRO A 49 -25.95 -1.37 -14.72
C PRO A 49 -25.42 -2.67 -14.10
N GLY A 50 -26.31 -3.38 -13.40
CA GLY A 50 -26.00 -4.68 -12.85
C GLY A 50 -25.76 -5.72 -13.94
N ASP A 51 -24.72 -6.51 -13.73
CA ASP A 51 -24.70 -7.92 -14.11
C ASP A 51 -24.15 -8.71 -12.93
N GLY A 52 -24.90 -9.73 -12.53
CA GLY A 52 -24.58 -10.60 -11.41
C GLY A 52 -23.33 -11.41 -11.69
N GLN A 53 -22.29 -11.12 -10.94
CA GLN A 53 -21.30 -12.10 -10.49
C GLN A 53 -20.76 -11.57 -9.16
N GLY A 54 -21.04 -12.31 -8.08
CA GLY A 54 -20.31 -12.15 -6.83
C GLY A 54 -18.86 -12.48 -7.08
N GLY A 55 -18.08 -11.45 -7.37
CA GLY A 55 -16.63 -11.44 -7.34
C GLY A 55 -16.23 -10.43 -6.28
N ILE A 56 -15.72 -10.94 -5.18
CA ILE A 56 -14.98 -10.17 -4.17
C ILE A 56 -13.82 -9.48 -4.92
N ALA A 57 -14.01 -8.20 -5.23
CA ALA A 57 -12.94 -7.35 -5.70
C ALA A 57 -11.86 -7.28 -4.61
N GLY A 58 -10.59 -7.38 -5.02
CA GLY A 58 -9.42 -7.41 -4.13
C GLY A 58 -9.52 -6.37 -3.03
N THR A 59 -9.50 -6.83 -1.77
CA THR A 59 -9.83 -5.97 -0.63
C THR A 59 -8.57 -5.31 -0.13
N CYS A 60 -8.43 -4.01 -0.40
CA CYS A 60 -7.48 -3.15 0.29
C CYS A 60 -7.52 -3.44 1.80
N GLN A 61 -6.34 -3.55 2.39
CA GLN A 61 -6.24 -3.93 3.79
C GLN A 61 -6.52 -2.71 4.69
N PRO A 62 -7.19 -2.91 5.83
CA PRO A 62 -7.41 -1.84 6.79
C PRO A 62 -6.10 -1.37 7.44
N VAL A 63 -5.95 -0.06 7.59
CA VAL A 63 -4.83 0.62 8.25
C VAL A 63 -5.33 1.23 9.56
N VAL A 64 -4.54 1.07 10.62
CA VAL A 64 -4.85 1.60 11.95
C VAL A 64 -3.99 2.82 12.25
N VAL A 65 -4.62 3.91 12.68
CA VAL A 65 -3.95 5.16 13.07
C VAL A 65 -4.43 5.62 14.44
N ALA A 66 -3.51 6.13 15.26
CA ALA A 66 -3.76 6.65 16.61
C ALA A 66 -2.72 7.71 16.97
N HIS A 67 -3.09 8.70 17.77
CA HIS A 67 -2.12 9.65 18.36
C HIS A 67 -1.64 9.24 19.74
N THR A 68 -2.33 8.30 20.37
CA THR A 68 -2.00 7.75 21.69
C THR A 68 -1.03 6.58 21.58
N SER A 69 -0.21 6.38 22.62
CA SER A 69 0.64 5.19 22.78
C SER A 69 -0.08 3.99 23.40
N SER A 70 -1.36 4.15 23.77
CA SER A 70 -2.18 3.09 24.35
C SER A 70 -2.32 1.88 23.42
N ASP A 71 -2.19 0.68 23.97
CA ASP A 71 -2.49 -0.59 23.31
C ASP A 71 -4.00 -0.95 23.35
N PHE A 72 -4.82 -0.12 24.02
CA PHE A 72 -6.26 -0.31 24.26
C PHE A 72 -6.57 -1.54 25.14
N GLU A 73 -5.56 -2.06 25.84
CA GLU A 73 -5.68 -3.14 26.81
C GLU A 73 -5.83 -2.61 28.24
N PRO A 74 -5.98 -3.49 29.24
CA PRO A 74 -5.98 -3.07 30.62
C PRO A 74 -4.70 -2.31 31.07
N GLY A 75 -4.76 -0.98 31.10
CA GLY A 75 -3.69 -0.10 31.58
C GLY A 75 -4.13 1.03 32.53
N GLN A 76 -3.23 2.01 32.69
CA GLN A 76 -3.49 3.25 33.42
C GLN A 76 -3.88 4.37 32.46
N TYR A 77 -4.99 5.03 32.74
CA TYR A 77 -5.54 6.10 31.92
C TYR A 77 -6.02 7.27 32.79
N VAL A 78 -6.15 8.44 32.18
CA VAL A 78 -6.70 9.64 32.84
C VAL A 78 -8.11 9.90 32.34
N ALA A 79 -9.09 9.61 33.20
CA ALA A 79 -10.50 9.91 32.93
C ALA A 79 -10.77 11.43 32.98
N GLN A 80 -11.36 11.98 31.92
CA GLN A 80 -11.60 13.41 31.79
C GLN A 80 -12.92 13.83 32.44
N GLY A 81 -12.94 13.88 33.78
CA GLY A 81 -14.14 14.21 34.58
C GLY A 81 -14.70 15.63 34.40
N GLY A 82 -14.04 16.47 33.61
CA GLY A 82 -14.48 17.84 33.31
C GLY A 82 -15.44 17.94 32.13
N ILE A 83 -15.63 16.86 31.37
CA ILE A 83 -16.43 16.88 30.14
C ILE A 83 -17.93 16.94 30.46
N ILE A 84 -18.65 17.85 29.80
CA ILE A 84 -20.09 18.06 29.99
C ILE A 84 -20.91 17.59 28.79
N GLU A 85 -22.24 17.61 28.91
CA GLU A 85 -23.14 17.26 27.80
C GLU A 85 -23.01 18.27 26.67
N GLY A 86 -23.01 17.80 25.42
CA GLY A 86 -22.79 18.59 24.20
C GLY A 86 -21.33 18.73 23.79
N GLU A 87 -20.37 18.39 24.66
CA GLU A 87 -18.96 18.42 24.29
C GLU A 87 -18.54 17.19 23.48
N ILE A 88 -17.63 17.41 22.53
CA ILE A 88 -17.16 16.39 21.59
C ILE A 88 -15.65 16.25 21.71
N LEU A 89 -15.15 15.04 21.98
CA LEU A 89 -13.74 14.72 21.77
C LEU A 89 -13.54 14.26 20.34
N ALA A 90 -12.49 14.74 19.69
CA ALA A 90 -12.20 14.33 18.32
C ALA A 90 -10.71 14.26 18.04
N THR A 91 -10.35 13.40 17.09
CA THR A 91 -8.98 13.22 16.63
C THR A 91 -8.94 13.29 15.11
N SER A 92 -8.06 14.16 14.59
CA SER A 92 -7.81 14.32 13.16
C SER A 92 -6.55 13.57 12.74
N TYR A 93 -6.66 12.77 11.67
CA TYR A 93 -5.58 11.98 11.09
C TYR A 93 -5.32 12.44 9.66
N GLU A 94 -4.07 12.82 9.38
CA GLU A 94 -3.60 13.06 8.03
C GLU A 94 -3.25 11.71 7.41
N LEU A 95 -3.86 11.41 6.26
CA LEU A 95 -3.71 10.17 5.52
C LEU A 95 -3.03 10.47 4.17
N PRO A 96 -2.45 9.47 3.50
CA PRO A 96 -1.89 9.67 2.16
C PRO A 96 -2.98 10.16 1.18
N ALA A 97 -2.63 11.09 0.29
CA ALA A 97 -3.59 11.74 -0.60
C ALA A 97 -4.23 10.74 -1.58
N GLU A 98 -3.41 9.82 -2.08
CA GLU A 98 -3.73 8.72 -2.97
C GLU A 98 -4.61 7.64 -2.33
N ALA A 99 -4.67 7.59 -1.00
CA ALA A 99 -5.51 6.65 -0.28
C ALA A 99 -7.01 6.98 -0.39
N PHE A 100 -7.33 8.25 -0.68
CA PHE A 100 -8.71 8.71 -0.74
C PHE A 100 -9.40 8.36 -2.07
N PRO A 101 -10.71 8.06 -2.05
CA PRO A 101 -11.58 8.02 -0.88
C PRO A 101 -11.29 6.83 0.04
N VAL A 102 -11.43 7.03 1.35
CA VAL A 102 -11.21 5.99 2.36
C VAL A 102 -12.54 5.54 2.97
N ARG A 103 -12.66 4.24 3.26
CA ARG A 103 -13.74 3.66 4.04
C ARG A 103 -13.38 3.69 5.52
N ILE A 104 -14.31 4.08 6.38
CA ILE A 104 -14.15 3.99 7.84
C ILE A 104 -14.63 2.62 8.29
N ASP A 105 -13.72 1.79 8.81
CA ASP A 105 -14.05 0.43 9.24
C ASP A 105 -14.38 0.37 10.74
N LEU A 106 -13.57 1.03 11.57
CA LEU A 106 -13.68 0.93 13.02
C LEU A 106 -13.16 2.21 13.69
N ILE A 107 -13.96 2.77 14.61
CA ILE A 107 -13.57 3.87 15.50
C ILE A 107 -13.57 3.32 16.92
N GLU A 108 -12.48 3.52 17.64
CA GLU A 108 -12.35 3.04 19.02
C GLU A 108 -12.04 4.19 19.98
N THR A 109 -12.62 4.18 21.18
CA THR A 109 -12.37 5.19 22.20
C THR A 109 -12.51 4.59 23.60
N LEU A 110 -11.57 4.89 24.50
CA LEU A 110 -11.68 4.44 25.89
C LEU A 110 -12.51 5.37 26.77
N PHE A 111 -13.40 4.76 27.56
CA PHE A 111 -14.12 5.37 28.67
C PHE A 111 -13.72 4.72 29.99
N ALA A 112 -13.79 5.47 31.08
CA ALA A 112 -13.53 4.97 32.40
C ALA A 112 -14.47 5.55 33.47
N THR A 113 -14.72 4.74 34.48
CA THR A 113 -15.27 5.14 35.78
C THR A 113 -14.16 5.20 36.82
N SER A 114 -14.30 6.06 37.83
CA SER A 114 -13.30 6.22 38.88
C SER A 114 -13.95 6.31 40.26
N ALA A 115 -13.81 5.23 41.03
CA ALA A 115 -14.44 5.05 42.35
C ALA A 115 -15.95 5.35 42.32
N THR A 116 -16.61 4.96 41.23
CA THR A 116 -18.01 5.25 40.97
C THR A 116 -18.90 4.45 41.90
N ALA A 117 -19.90 5.11 42.50
CA ALA A 117 -20.75 4.54 43.54
C ALA A 117 -21.96 3.78 42.98
N VAL A 118 -22.28 4.01 41.70
CA VAL A 118 -23.45 3.46 41.01
C VAL A 118 -23.06 2.91 39.65
N GLU A 119 -23.93 2.11 39.05
CA GLU A 119 -23.84 1.83 37.62
C GLU A 119 -24.16 3.11 36.84
N THR A 120 -23.45 3.34 35.75
CA THR A 120 -23.58 4.55 34.94
C THR A 120 -23.99 4.22 33.52
N THR A 121 -25.00 4.92 33.01
CA THR A 121 -25.38 4.91 31.60
C THR A 121 -25.02 6.24 30.96
N THR A 122 -24.19 6.22 29.92
CA THR A 122 -23.85 7.41 29.12
C THR A 122 -24.38 7.25 27.70
N VAL A 123 -25.18 8.24 27.25
CA VAL A 123 -25.63 8.35 25.87
C VAL A 123 -24.57 9.11 25.08
N TRP A 124 -24.15 8.56 23.96
CA TRP A 124 -23.05 9.08 23.15
C TRP A 124 -23.45 9.19 21.69
N ALA A 125 -22.76 10.01 20.92
CA ALA A 125 -22.86 10.01 19.46
C ALA A 125 -21.48 9.95 18.80
N VAL A 126 -21.34 9.17 17.73
CA VAL A 126 -20.16 9.18 16.89
C VAL A 126 -20.34 10.14 15.73
N HIS A 127 -19.26 10.81 15.35
CA HIS A 127 -19.22 11.75 14.25
C HIS A 127 -17.99 11.49 13.38
N VAL A 128 -18.13 11.68 12.07
CA VAL A 128 -17.03 11.62 11.10
C VAL A 128 -17.06 12.87 10.23
N TRP A 129 -15.91 13.51 10.04
CA TRP A 129 -15.72 14.66 9.17
C TRP A 129 -14.76 14.35 8.03
N GLU A 130 -15.07 14.94 6.89
CA GLU A 130 -14.15 15.13 5.77
C GLU A 130 -13.29 16.37 6.07
N GLY A 131 -12.00 16.18 6.35
CA GLY A 131 -11.12 17.24 6.83
C GLY A 131 -11.20 17.49 8.33
N LEU A 132 -11.06 18.75 8.72
CA LEU A 132 -11.09 19.20 10.11
C LEU A 132 -12.54 19.45 10.57
N PRO A 133 -12.82 19.33 11.89
CA PRO A 133 -14.16 19.56 12.41
C PRO A 133 -14.61 21.04 12.30
N THR A 134 -13.69 21.94 11.95
CA THR A 134 -13.95 23.36 11.67
C THR A 134 -14.35 23.65 10.22
N ASP A 135 -14.16 22.70 9.30
CA ASP A 135 -14.37 22.91 7.87
C ASP A 135 -15.85 22.82 7.49
N GLY A 136 -16.66 22.17 8.32
CA GLY A 136 -18.10 22.01 8.10
C GLY A 136 -18.76 21.06 9.10
N PRO A 137 -20.05 20.75 8.89
CA PRO A 137 -20.73 19.71 9.65
C PRO A 137 -20.12 18.33 9.35
N SER A 138 -20.31 17.38 10.27
CA SER A 138 -19.92 15.98 10.06
C SER A 138 -20.67 15.39 8.86
N ILE A 139 -19.97 14.59 8.06
CA ILE A 139 -20.56 13.84 6.94
C ILE A 139 -21.37 12.63 7.43
N PHE A 140 -21.07 12.15 8.64
CA PHE A 140 -21.77 11.08 9.32
C PHE A 140 -21.94 11.40 10.79
N SER A 141 -23.13 11.10 11.33
CA SER A 141 -23.40 11.15 12.76
C SER A 141 -24.42 10.09 13.15
N ALA A 142 -24.20 9.40 14.26
CA ALA A 142 -25.14 8.44 14.82
C ALA A 142 -25.11 8.47 16.36
N THR A 143 -26.28 8.53 16.97
CA THR A 143 -26.45 8.57 18.43
C THR A 143 -26.86 7.21 18.98
N SER A 144 -26.29 6.83 20.12
CA SER A 144 -26.72 5.64 20.86
C SER A 144 -28.19 5.74 21.23
N ASP A 145 -28.99 4.76 20.81
CA ASP A 145 -30.43 4.69 21.06
C ASP A 145 -30.81 3.59 22.05
N GLY A 146 -29.83 2.79 22.49
CA GLY A 146 -30.02 1.66 23.40
C GLY A 146 -30.50 0.39 22.71
N ASP A 147 -30.79 0.43 21.41
CA ASP A 147 -31.27 -0.68 20.61
C ASP A 147 -30.19 -1.13 19.61
N LEU A 148 -29.95 -0.31 18.58
CA LEU A 148 -28.93 -0.57 17.56
C LEU A 148 -27.56 -0.17 18.07
N LEU A 149 -27.48 1.04 18.62
CA LEU A 149 -26.26 1.56 19.21
C LEU A 149 -26.45 1.55 20.72
N PRO A 150 -25.85 0.60 21.45
CA PRO A 150 -26.02 0.51 22.89
C PRO A 150 -25.40 1.73 23.58
N HIS A 151 -26.04 2.19 24.65
CA HIS A 151 -25.43 3.16 25.54
C HIS A 151 -24.21 2.56 26.23
N ILE A 152 -23.28 3.41 26.69
CA ILE A 152 -22.16 2.97 27.51
C ILE A 152 -22.72 2.68 28.91
N VAL A 153 -22.77 1.41 29.31
CA VAL A 153 -23.17 1.00 30.66
C VAL A 153 -21.96 0.46 31.40
N MET A 154 -21.57 1.10 32.50
CA MET A 154 -20.38 0.74 33.27
C MET A 154 -20.75 0.46 34.74
N PRO A 155 -20.25 -0.63 35.34
CA PRO A 155 -20.55 -0.98 36.73
C PRO A 155 -19.96 0.01 37.74
N PRO A 156 -20.44 0.00 38.99
CA PRO A 156 -19.80 0.71 40.09
C PRO A 156 -18.34 0.27 40.28
N GLY A 157 -17.52 1.20 40.74
CA GLY A 157 -16.09 1.01 40.99
C GLY A 157 -15.23 1.80 40.01
N THR A 158 -14.03 1.28 39.78
CA THR A 158 -13.10 1.84 38.79
C THR A 158 -12.90 0.80 37.71
N THR A 159 -13.43 1.07 36.51
CA THR A 159 -13.31 0.17 35.36
C THR A 159 -13.10 0.97 34.08
N GLY A 160 -12.53 0.33 33.06
CA GLY A 160 -12.45 0.85 31.70
C GLY A 160 -13.45 0.13 30.78
N LEU A 161 -13.79 0.78 29.67
CA LEU A 161 -14.56 0.23 28.56
C LEU A 161 -13.97 0.74 27.25
N ASN A 162 -13.72 -0.17 26.31
CA ASN A 162 -13.37 0.19 24.93
C ASN A 162 -14.66 0.28 24.10
N LEU A 163 -15.04 1.49 23.73
CA LEU A 163 -16.16 1.74 22.82
C LEU A 163 -15.68 1.48 21.40
N GLN A 164 -16.25 0.49 20.74
CA GLN A 164 -15.96 0.14 19.34
C GLN A 164 -17.18 0.43 18.47
N PHE A 165 -17.06 1.36 17.54
CA PHE A 165 -18.05 1.63 16.52
C PHE A 165 -17.55 1.15 15.16
N ALA A 166 -18.26 0.20 14.55
CA ALA A 166 -17.97 -0.32 13.23
C ALA A 166 -19.24 -0.37 12.40
N VAL A 167 -19.09 -0.27 11.08
CA VAL A 167 -20.16 -0.54 10.12
C VAL A 167 -19.98 -1.97 9.63
N ASP A 168 -21.06 -2.73 9.56
CA ASP A 168 -21.03 -4.11 9.03
C ASP A 168 -20.43 -4.09 7.61
N PRO A 169 -19.36 -4.85 7.30
CA PRO A 169 -18.75 -4.88 5.97
C PRO A 169 -19.71 -5.26 4.83
N SER A 170 -20.82 -5.94 5.16
CA SER A 170 -21.86 -6.33 4.20
C SER A 170 -22.94 -5.25 4.01
N ASP A 171 -22.93 -4.18 4.82
CA ASP A 171 -23.85 -3.06 4.66
C ASP A 171 -23.53 -2.32 3.34
N PRO A 172 -24.49 -2.16 2.41
CA PRO A 172 -24.28 -1.37 1.20
C PRO A 172 -24.00 0.11 1.49
N ASP A 173 -24.40 0.62 2.66
CA ASP A 173 -24.21 2.00 3.09
C ASP A 173 -23.00 2.13 4.04
N GLN A 174 -21.80 1.86 3.50
CA GLN A 174 -20.53 2.14 4.18
C GLN A 174 -20.27 3.66 4.35
N ILE A 175 -19.46 4.01 5.36
CA ILE A 175 -18.98 5.39 5.55
C ILE A 175 -17.73 5.60 4.69
N TRP A 176 -17.87 6.41 3.65
CA TRP A 176 -16.78 6.82 2.77
C TRP A 176 -16.46 8.30 2.97
N VAL A 177 -15.18 8.60 3.10
CA VAL A 177 -14.65 9.97 3.20
C VAL A 177 -13.90 10.28 1.92
N ALA A 178 -14.29 11.34 1.20
CA ALA A 178 -13.57 11.78 0.01
C ALA A 178 -12.39 12.68 0.40
N ASP A 179 -11.46 12.89 -0.53
CA ASP A 179 -10.45 13.92 -0.31
C ASP A 179 -11.03 15.32 -0.58
N ASN A 180 -10.90 16.20 0.39
CA ASN A 180 -11.22 17.63 0.24
C ASN A 180 -9.97 18.50 -0.01
N GLY A 181 -8.81 17.88 -0.23
CA GLY A 181 -7.52 18.51 -0.43
C GLY A 181 -6.76 18.79 0.87
N SER A 182 -7.34 18.49 2.04
CA SER A 182 -6.61 18.50 3.32
C SER A 182 -5.98 17.15 3.65
N HIS A 183 -6.31 16.10 2.88
CA HIS A 183 -5.88 14.72 3.13
C HIS A 183 -6.12 14.26 4.56
N THR A 184 -7.17 14.78 5.22
CA THR A 184 -7.43 14.59 6.64
C THR A 184 -8.81 13.98 6.87
N VAL A 185 -8.88 13.03 7.80
CA VAL A 185 -10.14 12.51 8.36
C VAL A 185 -10.19 12.85 9.84
N THR A 186 -11.32 13.36 10.31
CA THR A 186 -11.56 13.53 11.75
C THR A 186 -12.68 12.61 12.20
N VAL A 187 -12.49 11.93 13.33
CA VAL A 187 -13.55 11.18 14.02
C VAL A 187 -13.73 11.73 15.43
N GLY A 188 -14.92 11.61 15.99
CA GLY A 188 -15.18 12.11 17.33
C GLY A 188 -16.36 11.47 18.02
N ILE A 189 -16.36 11.56 19.35
CA ILE A 189 -17.43 11.08 20.23
C ILE A 189 -17.99 12.27 21.02
N GLU A 190 -19.29 12.47 20.94
CA GLU A 190 -20.05 13.46 21.69
C GLU A 190 -20.67 12.82 22.93
N ILE A 191 -20.64 13.53 24.06
CA ILE A 191 -21.42 13.16 25.23
C ILE A 191 -22.81 13.79 25.11
N ILE A 192 -23.81 12.98 24.78
CA ILE A 192 -25.19 13.45 24.62
C ILE A 192 -25.88 13.57 25.98
N GLU A 193 -25.74 12.56 26.82
CA GLU A 193 -26.34 12.54 28.16
C GLU A 193 -25.43 11.77 29.13
N HIS A 194 -25.15 12.39 30.27
CA HIS A 194 -24.49 11.75 31.40
C HIS A 194 -25.51 10.98 32.24
N ASN A 195 -25.06 10.00 33.01
CA ASN A 195 -25.96 9.21 33.87
C ASN A 195 -26.67 10.05 34.94
N GLN A 196 -25.93 10.91 35.63
CA GLN A 196 -26.41 11.86 36.64
C GLN A 196 -25.58 13.15 36.58
N PRO A 197 -25.82 14.01 35.57
CA PRO A 197 -25.18 15.32 35.50
C PRO A 197 -25.63 16.22 36.65
N SER A 198 -24.88 17.28 36.90
CA SER A 198 -25.39 18.35 37.77
C SER A 198 -26.48 19.15 37.03
N SER A 199 -27.34 19.85 37.78
CA SER A 199 -28.39 20.68 37.16
C SER A 199 -27.85 21.83 36.30
N ASN A 200 -26.59 22.22 36.51
CA ASN A 200 -25.89 23.22 35.71
C ASN A 200 -24.41 22.82 35.62
N GLN A 201 -24.07 22.13 34.53
CA GLN A 201 -22.75 21.56 34.33
C GLN A 201 -21.65 22.62 34.18
N CYS A 202 -22.00 23.82 33.71
CA CYS A 202 -21.08 24.96 33.66
C CYS A 202 -20.64 25.47 35.04
N LEU A 203 -21.46 25.28 36.08
CA LEU A 203 -21.12 25.71 37.44
C LEU A 203 -20.60 24.57 38.30
N THR A 204 -20.97 23.33 37.98
CA THR A 204 -20.57 22.16 38.74
C THR A 204 -20.39 21.01 37.76
N PRO A 205 -19.15 20.53 37.53
CA PRO A 205 -18.93 19.45 36.58
C PRO A 205 -19.64 18.17 37.03
N PRO A 206 -19.96 17.26 36.10
CA PRO A 206 -20.50 15.94 36.42
C PRO A 206 -19.63 15.22 37.46
N ASN A 207 -20.26 14.62 38.47
CA ASN A 207 -19.53 13.99 39.56
C ASN A 207 -19.02 12.60 39.11
N PRO A 208 -17.71 12.30 39.23
CA PRO A 208 -17.16 10.99 38.87
C PRO A 208 -17.70 9.82 39.67
N GLN A 209 -18.29 10.06 40.83
CA GLN A 209 -18.97 9.01 41.58
C GLN A 209 -20.26 8.51 40.92
N PHE A 210 -20.77 9.22 39.89
CA PHE A 210 -22.05 8.91 39.27
C PHE A 210 -22.01 8.92 37.73
N ASN A 211 -20.86 9.15 37.11
CA ASN A 211 -20.73 9.28 35.66
C ASN A 211 -19.44 8.62 35.15
N ALA A 212 -19.42 8.25 33.87
CA ALA A 212 -18.27 7.76 33.14
C ALA A 212 -17.71 8.84 32.20
N PHE A 213 -16.42 8.77 31.88
CA PHE A 213 -15.75 9.80 31.09
C PHE A 213 -14.79 9.23 30.06
N PRO A 214 -14.57 9.95 28.93
CA PRO A 214 -13.53 9.61 27.97
C PRO A 214 -12.13 9.71 28.61
N CYS A 215 -11.17 8.99 28.05
CA CYS A 215 -9.82 8.88 28.59
C CYS A 215 -8.76 9.54 27.72
N THR A 216 -7.72 10.06 28.36
CA THR A 216 -6.42 10.31 27.73
C THR A 216 -5.37 9.33 28.26
N ASP A 217 -4.27 9.18 27.53
CA ASP A 217 -3.09 8.47 28.00
C ASP A 217 -2.34 9.21 29.12
N THR A 218 -1.23 8.62 29.58
CA THR A 218 -0.47 9.04 30.76
C THR A 218 0.98 9.45 30.46
N ASP A 219 1.45 9.23 29.24
CA ASP A 219 2.77 9.64 28.75
C ASP A 219 2.83 11.12 28.32
N GLY A 220 1.67 11.77 28.29
CA GLY A 220 1.53 13.20 28.12
C GLY A 220 1.28 13.61 26.67
N LEU A 221 0.84 14.83 26.46
CA LEU A 221 0.35 15.32 25.16
C LEU A 221 1.47 15.38 24.09
N GLN A 222 1.52 14.38 23.21
CA GLN A 222 2.45 14.28 22.09
C GLN A 222 1.92 14.99 20.84
N VAL A 223 0.61 14.89 20.55
CA VAL A 223 0.02 15.37 19.29
C VAL A 223 -1.03 16.46 19.53
N ALA A 224 -0.58 17.59 20.11
CA ALA A 224 -1.46 18.70 20.50
C ALA A 224 -2.29 19.34 19.35
N ASN A 225 -1.86 19.18 18.10
CA ASN A 225 -2.58 19.69 16.93
C ASN A 225 -3.59 18.71 16.33
N GLY A 226 -3.42 17.41 16.59
CA GLY A 226 -4.29 16.34 16.11
C GLY A 226 -5.44 16.01 17.06
N ASN A 227 -5.34 16.45 18.32
CA ASN A 227 -6.40 16.31 19.33
C ASN A 227 -7.27 17.56 19.40
N TRP A 228 -8.57 17.33 19.36
CA TRP A 228 -9.60 18.36 19.34
C TRP A 228 -10.62 18.14 20.45
N ILE A 229 -11.25 19.24 20.82
CA ILE A 229 -12.44 19.24 21.64
C ILE A 229 -13.40 20.34 21.17
N TYR A 230 -14.69 20.02 21.10
CA TYR A 230 -15.76 21.02 21.04
C TYR A 230 -16.20 21.36 22.45
N ILE A 231 -16.08 22.63 22.81
CA ILE A 231 -16.38 23.12 24.16
C ILE A 231 -17.70 23.90 24.14
N GLU A 232 -18.61 23.53 25.03
CA GLU A 232 -19.89 24.23 25.21
C GLU A 232 -19.70 25.64 25.80
N ASP A 233 -20.59 26.57 25.45
CA ASP A 233 -20.49 27.96 25.90
C ASP A 233 -20.99 28.14 27.33
N CYS A 234 -20.07 27.95 28.28
CA CYS A 234 -20.28 28.22 29.70
C CYS A 234 -19.91 29.67 30.11
N GLY A 235 -19.72 30.58 29.16
CA GLY A 235 -19.36 31.97 29.40
C GLY A 235 -18.06 32.12 30.21
N ILE A 236 -18.06 32.98 31.22
CA ILE A 236 -16.87 33.22 32.07
C ILE A 236 -16.50 32.03 32.96
N PHE A 237 -17.40 31.05 33.11
CA PHE A 237 -17.18 29.88 33.97
C PHE A 237 -16.58 28.69 33.21
N GLY A 238 -16.53 28.76 31.88
CA GLY A 238 -15.99 27.72 31.02
C GLY A 238 -14.64 28.04 30.39
N CYS A 239 -14.16 27.06 29.64
CA CYS A 239 -13.06 27.23 28.71
C CYS A 239 -13.55 27.94 27.43
N PRO A 240 -12.64 28.45 26.58
CA PRO A 240 -13.03 29.11 25.33
C PRO A 240 -13.88 28.18 24.45
N ALA A 241 -15.14 28.55 24.24
CA ALA A 241 -16.13 27.73 23.55
C ALA A 241 -15.81 27.47 22.06
N GLY A 242 -16.53 26.50 21.51
CA GLY A 242 -16.41 26.01 20.14
C GLY A 242 -15.26 25.03 19.96
N TRP A 243 -14.95 24.71 18.70
CA TRP A 243 -13.83 23.84 18.36
C TRP A 243 -12.49 24.44 18.76
N LYS A 244 -11.66 23.63 19.42
CA LYS A 244 -10.30 23.94 19.83
C LYS A 244 -9.40 22.74 19.60
N ARG A 245 -8.22 22.97 19.04
CA ARG A 245 -7.10 22.03 19.18
C ARG A 245 -6.61 22.09 20.62
N PHE A 246 -5.98 21.03 21.10
CA PHE A 246 -5.34 21.08 22.40
C PHE A 246 -4.23 22.14 22.45
N SER A 247 -3.52 22.37 21.34
CA SER A 247 -2.52 23.45 21.24
C SER A 247 -3.09 24.86 21.44
N ASP A 248 -4.36 25.08 21.12
CA ASP A 248 -5.05 26.38 21.26
C ASP A 248 -5.66 26.60 22.65
N LEU A 249 -5.67 25.56 23.50
CA LEU A 249 -6.26 25.63 24.83
C LEU A 249 -5.27 26.19 25.86
N PRO A 250 -5.72 27.08 26.75
CA PRO A 250 -4.98 27.40 27.96
C PRO A 250 -4.65 26.12 28.74
N SER A 251 -3.49 26.05 29.38
CA SER A 251 -3.06 24.84 30.11
C SER A 251 -4.05 24.35 31.17
N VAL A 252 -4.85 25.26 31.73
CA VAL A 252 -5.90 24.92 32.71
C VAL A 252 -7.12 24.22 32.08
N CYS A 253 -7.29 24.36 30.76
CA CYS A 253 -8.40 23.80 30.00
C CYS A 253 -7.96 22.64 29.10
N ARG A 254 -6.68 22.29 29.13
CA ARG A 254 -6.09 21.36 28.20
C ARG A 254 -5.87 20.01 28.88
N PRO A 255 -6.40 18.91 28.34
CA PRO A 255 -6.03 17.59 28.82
C PRO A 255 -4.52 17.37 28.75
N SER A 256 -4.00 16.58 29.68
CA SER A 256 -2.55 16.39 29.84
C SER A 256 -1.95 15.37 28.89
N GLY A 257 -2.78 14.50 28.31
CA GLY A 257 -2.41 13.44 27.34
C GLY A 257 -3.18 13.55 26.04
N ASP A 258 -2.89 12.67 25.09
CA ASP A 258 -3.65 12.50 23.84
C ASP A 258 -4.93 11.70 24.11
N TRP A 259 -5.99 11.95 23.34
CA TRP A 259 -7.20 11.13 23.43
C TRP A 259 -6.85 9.68 23.16
N VAL A 260 -7.35 8.77 24.00
CA VAL A 260 -7.26 7.33 23.73
C VAL A 260 -8.34 6.96 22.71
N GLN A 261 -8.08 7.35 21.47
CA GLN A 261 -8.93 7.15 20.30
C GLN A 261 -8.05 6.68 19.13
N ARG A 262 -8.57 5.71 18.36
CA ARG A 262 -7.93 5.24 17.13
C ARG A 262 -8.96 5.02 16.03
N LEU A 263 -8.49 5.09 14.80
CA LEU A 263 -9.28 4.88 13.60
C LEU A 263 -8.66 3.74 12.78
N THR A 264 -9.51 2.82 12.33
CA THR A 264 -9.19 1.84 11.29
C THR A 264 -9.91 2.24 10.01
N TRP A 265 -9.18 2.36 8.92
CA TRP A 265 -9.72 2.79 7.63
C TRP A 265 -9.14 1.95 6.49
N THR A 266 -9.89 1.80 5.40
CA THR A 266 -9.47 1.04 4.21
C THR A 266 -9.48 1.96 2.99
N PRO A 267 -8.38 2.08 2.22
CA PRO A 267 -8.40 2.85 0.98
C PRO A 267 -9.32 2.21 -0.06
N SER A 268 -9.95 3.03 -0.91
CA SER A 268 -10.71 2.52 -2.07
C SER A 268 -9.82 2.05 -3.21
N ILE A 269 -8.58 2.54 -3.26
CA ILE A 269 -7.55 2.24 -4.27
C ILE A 269 -6.26 1.99 -3.50
N CYS A 270 -5.70 0.78 -3.61
CA CYS A 270 -4.47 0.37 -2.91
C CYS A 270 -3.43 -0.24 -3.85
N ASP A 271 -3.65 -0.14 -5.17
CA ASP A 271 -2.70 -0.62 -6.18
C ASP A 271 -1.40 0.22 -6.17
N GLU A 272 -1.36 1.33 -5.43
CA GLU A 272 -0.22 2.26 -5.31
C GLU A 272 0.31 2.38 -3.85
N LEU A 273 -0.29 1.66 -2.89
CA LEU A 273 0.09 1.69 -1.46
C LEU A 273 0.68 0.35 -1.02
N GLY A 274 1.60 0.39 -0.06
CA GLY A 274 2.41 -0.76 0.31
C GLY A 274 3.21 -0.51 1.60
N ALA A 275 3.82 -1.56 2.13
CA ALA A 275 4.62 -1.49 3.33
C ALA A 275 5.92 -0.72 3.07
N CYS A 276 6.18 0.26 3.91
CA CYS A 276 7.40 1.03 3.94
C CYS A 276 8.13 0.78 5.26
N CYS A 277 9.31 0.16 5.18
CA CYS A 277 10.16 -0.07 6.34
C CYS A 277 11.06 1.13 6.59
N THR A 278 10.89 1.81 7.71
CA THR A 278 11.72 2.93 8.15
C THR A 278 12.72 2.49 9.22
N GLY A 279 13.74 3.33 9.47
CA GLY A 279 14.80 3.04 10.44
C GLY A 279 14.27 2.65 11.83
N GLY A 280 14.96 1.72 12.49
CA GLY A 280 14.57 1.22 13.82
C GLY A 280 13.45 0.17 13.83
N GLY A 281 13.09 -0.40 12.67
CA GLY A 281 12.15 -1.52 12.57
C GLY A 281 10.68 -1.14 12.48
N THR A 282 10.39 0.14 12.21
CA THR A 282 9.02 0.65 12.12
C THR A 282 8.48 0.46 10.71
N CYS A 283 7.28 -0.09 10.59
CA CYS A 283 6.58 -0.21 9.32
C CYS A 283 5.40 0.77 9.23
N SER A 284 5.27 1.45 8.10
CA SER A 284 4.12 2.31 7.76
C SER A 284 3.60 1.97 6.36
N ILE A 285 2.29 2.10 6.13
CA ILE A 285 1.72 2.00 4.77
C ILE A 285 1.81 3.38 4.11
N LEU A 286 2.62 3.49 3.06
CA LEU A 286 2.85 4.72 2.27
C LEU A 286 2.73 4.39 0.78
N ASP A 287 2.91 5.35 -0.11
CA ASP A 287 3.25 5.08 -1.52
C ASP A 287 4.78 4.95 -1.70
N GLU A 288 5.22 4.51 -2.88
CA GLU A 288 6.65 4.35 -3.17
C GLU A 288 7.43 5.67 -3.03
N THR A 289 6.86 6.79 -3.50
CA THR A 289 7.55 8.08 -3.51
C THR A 289 7.78 8.60 -2.09
N THR A 290 6.74 8.61 -1.28
CA THR A 290 6.77 9.03 0.12
C THR A 290 7.64 8.11 0.95
N CYS A 291 7.60 6.79 0.68
CA CYS A 291 8.48 5.84 1.35
C CYS A 291 9.96 6.16 1.10
N ASN A 292 10.32 6.43 -0.15
CA ASN A 292 11.67 6.82 -0.52
C ASN A 292 12.07 8.20 0.07
N ASP A 293 11.15 9.17 0.09
CA ASP A 293 11.39 10.51 0.62
C ASP A 293 11.68 10.51 2.13
N VAL A 294 11.08 9.60 2.90
CA VAL A 294 11.37 9.41 4.33
C VAL A 294 12.58 8.51 4.58
N GLY A 295 13.29 8.09 3.53
CA GLY A 295 14.44 7.18 3.62
C GLY A 295 14.06 5.76 4.06
N GLY A 296 12.81 5.37 3.85
CA GLY A 296 12.32 4.01 4.07
C GLY A 296 12.56 3.11 2.86
N ILE A 297 12.36 1.81 3.06
CA ILE A 297 12.45 0.80 2.00
C ILE A 297 11.06 0.33 1.63
N TRP A 298 10.72 0.58 0.38
CA TRP A 298 9.49 0.12 -0.23
C TRP A 298 9.49 -1.39 -0.45
N GLN A 299 8.42 -2.06 -0.02
CA GLN A 299 8.28 -3.51 -0.17
C GLN A 299 7.46 -3.93 -1.39
N GLY A 300 6.91 -2.96 -2.13
CA GLY A 300 6.07 -3.19 -3.30
C GLY A 300 4.59 -2.89 -3.03
N ASP A 301 3.84 -2.69 -4.11
CA ASP A 301 2.41 -2.39 -4.05
C ASP A 301 1.62 -3.55 -3.41
N GLY A 302 0.63 -3.21 -2.59
CA GLY A 302 -0.23 -4.16 -1.89
C GLY A 302 0.43 -4.93 -0.74
N THR A 303 1.71 -4.69 -0.45
CA THR A 303 2.38 -5.31 0.72
C THR A 303 1.92 -4.68 2.03
N ASN A 304 1.94 -5.46 3.13
CA ASN A 304 1.42 -5.03 4.42
C ASN A 304 2.48 -5.08 5.53
N CYS A 305 2.29 -4.26 6.56
CA CYS A 305 3.20 -4.22 7.71
C CYS A 305 3.07 -5.44 8.65
N GLY A 306 2.06 -6.29 8.45
CA GLY A 306 1.88 -7.51 9.23
C GLY A 306 2.65 -8.72 8.69
N GLU A 307 2.96 -8.73 7.39
CA GLU A 307 3.71 -9.79 6.70
C GLU A 307 5.17 -9.39 6.45
N VAL A 308 5.46 -8.10 6.49
CA VAL A 308 6.81 -7.55 6.32
C VAL A 308 7.52 -7.44 7.67
N ASP A 309 8.67 -8.09 7.79
CA ASP A 309 9.56 -7.92 8.94
C ASP A 309 10.51 -6.73 8.72
N CYS A 310 10.12 -5.55 9.22
CA CYS A 310 10.99 -4.39 9.19
C CYS A 310 12.09 -4.42 10.26
N SER A 311 12.03 -5.34 11.23
CA SER A 311 13.02 -5.46 12.31
C SER A 311 14.27 -6.26 11.90
N GLY A 312 14.21 -6.95 10.76
CA GLY A 312 15.33 -7.68 10.21
C GLY A 312 16.51 -6.77 9.88
N THR A 313 17.67 -7.05 10.47
CA THR A 313 18.92 -6.53 9.93
C THR A 313 19.25 -7.26 8.64
N GLY A 314 19.89 -6.57 7.71
CA GLY A 314 20.42 -7.15 6.49
C GLY A 314 21.87 -6.72 6.27
N PRO A 315 22.51 -7.28 5.24
CA PRO A 315 23.84 -6.90 4.84
C PRO A 315 23.83 -5.49 4.25
N CYS A 316 24.67 -4.59 4.75
CA CYS A 316 24.85 -3.25 4.21
C CYS A 316 26.20 -3.14 3.51
N CYS A 317 26.17 -2.99 2.18
CA CYS A 317 27.35 -3.03 1.32
C CYS A 317 27.89 -1.64 1.00
N PHE A 318 29.20 -1.45 1.13
CA PHE A 318 29.85 -0.17 0.85
C PHE A 318 30.80 -0.30 -0.34
N GLU A 319 30.46 0.30 -1.49
CA GLU A 319 31.28 0.24 -2.72
C GLU A 319 32.73 0.69 -2.48
N SER A 320 32.92 1.74 -1.69
CA SER A 320 34.25 2.31 -1.44
C SER A 320 35.23 1.39 -0.71
N THR A 321 34.72 0.41 0.04
CA THR A 321 35.54 -0.51 0.85
C THR A 321 35.35 -1.97 0.48
N GLY A 322 34.32 -2.31 -0.31
CA GLY A 322 33.85 -3.69 -0.51
C GLY A 322 33.33 -4.34 0.77
N GLY A 323 33.16 -3.57 1.85
CA GLY A 323 32.80 -4.10 3.18
C GLY A 323 31.29 -4.31 3.33
N CYS A 324 30.94 -5.30 4.14
CA CYS A 324 29.58 -5.57 4.59
C CYS A 324 29.44 -5.29 6.10
N VAL A 325 28.39 -4.58 6.51
CA VAL A 325 28.02 -4.40 7.92
C VAL A 325 26.54 -4.77 8.12
N GLN A 326 26.21 -5.45 9.22
CA GLN A 326 24.83 -5.75 9.56
C GLN A 326 24.11 -4.50 10.08
N LEU A 327 23.17 -3.97 9.31
CA LEU A 327 22.38 -2.78 9.66
C LEU A 327 20.91 -3.02 9.29
N THR A 328 20.01 -2.24 9.88
CA THR A 328 18.66 -2.14 9.30
C THR A 328 18.79 -1.49 7.92
N PRO A 329 17.90 -1.79 6.97
CA PRO A 329 18.03 -1.25 5.64
C PRO A 329 17.99 0.29 5.58
N GLY A 330 17.19 0.94 6.45
CA GLY A 330 17.18 2.40 6.59
C GLY A 330 18.48 2.98 7.16
N ASP A 331 19.07 2.33 8.18
CA ASP A 331 20.36 2.75 8.72
C ASP A 331 21.50 2.57 7.70
N CYS A 332 21.38 1.57 6.82
CA CYS A 332 22.33 1.35 5.73
C CYS A 332 22.36 2.51 4.74
N LEU A 333 21.19 2.98 4.31
CA LEU A 333 21.07 4.14 3.41
C LEU A 333 21.62 5.41 4.07
N LEU A 334 21.31 5.65 5.36
CA LEU A 334 21.86 6.77 6.13
C LEU A 334 23.40 6.71 6.27
N ALA A 335 23.95 5.50 6.34
CA ALA A 335 25.40 5.28 6.34
C ALA A 335 26.04 5.46 4.95
N GLY A 336 25.25 5.61 3.89
CA GLY A 336 25.70 5.70 2.50
C GLY A 336 26.09 4.35 1.89
N GLY A 337 25.55 3.26 2.43
CA GLY A 337 25.68 1.91 1.87
C GLY A 337 24.46 1.48 1.06
N ILE A 338 24.59 0.34 0.39
CA ILE A 338 23.54 -0.30 -0.40
C ILE A 338 22.97 -1.45 0.44
N PRO A 339 21.68 -1.42 0.81
CA PRO A 339 21.07 -2.48 1.61
C PRO A 339 20.84 -3.74 0.77
N GLY A 340 21.25 -4.89 1.30
CA GLY A 340 20.91 -6.21 0.80
C GLY A 340 19.62 -6.77 1.42
N PRO A 341 19.29 -8.04 1.13
CA PRO A 341 18.05 -8.67 1.60
C PRO A 341 17.98 -8.71 3.14
N ALA A 342 16.82 -8.37 3.71
CA ALA A 342 16.61 -8.45 5.15
C ALA A 342 16.68 -9.92 5.64
N GLY A 343 17.32 -10.16 6.78
CA GLY A 343 17.52 -11.49 7.35
C GLY A 343 18.78 -12.22 6.87
N GLU A 344 19.46 -11.73 5.83
CA GLU A 344 20.75 -12.26 5.38
C GLU A 344 21.92 -11.73 6.22
N SER A 345 22.88 -12.60 6.54
CA SER A 345 24.08 -12.23 7.29
C SER A 345 25.18 -11.72 6.36
N CYS A 346 26.00 -10.77 6.83
CA CYS A 346 27.22 -10.35 6.14
C CYS A 346 28.28 -11.45 6.08
N ASP A 347 28.10 -12.53 6.85
CA ASP A 347 28.98 -13.70 6.81
C ASP A 347 28.72 -14.57 5.58
N ASP A 348 27.47 -14.59 5.09
CA ASP A 348 27.03 -15.43 3.97
C ASP A 348 26.73 -14.61 2.71
N TYR A 349 26.32 -13.35 2.88
CA TYR A 349 26.01 -12.44 1.79
C TYR A 349 27.28 -11.79 1.25
N LEU A 350 27.52 -11.97 -0.05
CA LEU A 350 28.66 -11.39 -0.72
C LEU A 350 28.29 -10.04 -1.35
N CYS A 351 28.94 -8.98 -0.86
CA CYS A 351 28.84 -7.66 -1.46
C CYS A 351 29.66 -7.60 -2.75
N PHE A 352 29.06 -7.12 -3.83
CA PHE A 352 29.70 -6.89 -5.14
C PHE A 352 30.41 -8.15 -5.69
N PRO A 353 29.67 -9.23 -6.00
CA PRO A 353 30.25 -10.43 -6.61
C PRO A 353 30.88 -10.12 -7.98
N GLU A 354 32.07 -10.68 -8.23
CA GLU A 354 32.78 -10.59 -9.51
C GLU A 354 33.17 -11.99 -9.99
N GLY A 355 32.99 -12.26 -11.28
CA GLY A 355 33.25 -13.60 -11.81
C GLY A 355 33.22 -13.69 -13.33
N ALA A 356 33.29 -14.93 -13.82
CA ALA A 356 33.23 -15.22 -15.25
C ALA A 356 31.80 -15.06 -15.80
N CYS A 357 31.71 -14.55 -17.02
CA CYS A 357 30.48 -14.33 -17.74
C CYS A 357 30.52 -15.06 -19.09
N CYS A 358 29.64 -16.03 -19.28
CA CYS A 358 29.54 -16.78 -20.55
C CYS A 358 28.57 -16.08 -21.50
N LEU A 359 29.05 -15.67 -22.67
CA LEU A 359 28.23 -15.03 -23.68
C LEU A 359 27.55 -16.07 -24.60
N PRO A 360 26.46 -15.70 -25.31
CA PRO A 360 25.73 -16.61 -26.20
C PRO A 360 26.54 -17.11 -27.41
N ASP A 361 27.63 -16.41 -27.76
CA ASP A 361 28.55 -16.81 -28.83
C ASP A 361 29.63 -17.81 -28.35
N GLY A 362 29.55 -18.27 -27.11
CA GLY A 362 30.51 -19.19 -26.48
C GLY A 362 31.76 -18.50 -25.94
N SER A 363 31.90 -17.19 -26.09
CA SER A 363 33.01 -16.45 -25.48
C SER A 363 32.80 -16.25 -23.98
N CYS A 364 33.89 -16.03 -23.25
CA CYS A 364 33.87 -15.84 -21.80
C CYS A 364 34.60 -14.54 -21.43
N LEU A 365 34.00 -13.74 -20.55
CA LEU A 365 34.59 -12.53 -20.00
C LEU A 365 34.84 -12.65 -18.49
N ASP A 366 36.03 -12.28 -18.03
CA ASP A 366 36.43 -12.34 -16.62
C ASP A 366 36.11 -11.06 -15.85
N GLY A 367 35.76 -11.21 -14.56
CA GLY A 367 35.68 -10.12 -13.60
C GLY A 367 34.52 -9.15 -13.84
N LEU A 368 33.38 -9.67 -14.32
CA LEU A 368 32.15 -8.89 -14.46
C LEU A 368 31.27 -9.07 -13.23
N SER A 369 30.50 -8.02 -12.90
CA SER A 369 29.37 -8.17 -11.98
C SER A 369 28.21 -8.95 -12.65
N PRO A 370 27.25 -9.49 -11.88
CA PRO A 370 26.04 -10.10 -12.44
C PRO A 370 25.28 -9.16 -13.39
N GLU A 371 25.17 -7.87 -13.04
CA GLU A 371 24.50 -6.87 -13.85
C GLU A 371 25.27 -6.56 -15.14
N GLU A 372 26.60 -6.43 -15.07
CA GLU A 372 27.45 -6.22 -16.25
C GLU A 372 27.40 -7.43 -17.19
N CYS A 373 27.39 -8.63 -16.62
CA CYS A 373 27.26 -9.87 -17.39
C CYS A 373 25.90 -9.95 -18.10
N ALA A 374 24.81 -9.64 -17.39
CA ALA A 374 23.49 -9.59 -17.98
C ALA A 374 23.37 -8.50 -19.07
N ALA A 375 24.01 -7.34 -18.88
CA ALA A 375 24.08 -6.29 -19.89
C ALA A 375 24.84 -6.71 -21.16
N ALA A 376 25.77 -7.66 -21.04
CA ALA A 376 26.44 -8.30 -22.17
C ALA A 376 25.61 -9.44 -22.81
N ASN A 377 24.37 -9.65 -22.36
CA ASN A 377 23.52 -10.81 -22.69
C ASN A 377 24.15 -12.16 -22.30
N GLY A 378 25.07 -12.15 -21.32
CA GLY A 378 25.74 -13.35 -20.85
C GLY A 378 25.10 -13.96 -19.59
N VAL A 379 25.57 -15.14 -19.24
CA VAL A 379 25.20 -15.88 -18.04
C VAL A 379 26.36 -15.86 -17.05
N PHE A 380 26.12 -15.27 -15.89
CA PHE A 380 27.10 -15.17 -14.81
C PHE A 380 27.35 -16.54 -14.17
N GLN A 381 28.61 -16.90 -13.97
CA GLN A 381 29.03 -18.24 -13.56
C GLN A 381 29.24 -18.37 -12.05
N GLY A 382 29.12 -17.27 -11.32
CA GLY A 382 29.29 -17.20 -9.87
C GLY A 382 30.53 -16.41 -9.47
N ASP A 383 30.53 -15.93 -8.23
CA ASP A 383 31.66 -15.17 -7.71
C ASP A 383 32.96 -15.99 -7.65
N GLY A 384 34.07 -15.34 -7.96
CA GLY A 384 35.40 -15.92 -7.92
C GLY A 384 35.68 -16.95 -9.02
N THR A 385 34.74 -17.15 -9.96
CA THR A 385 34.98 -17.96 -11.16
C THR A 385 35.83 -17.21 -12.17
N ASP A 386 36.63 -17.95 -12.94
CA ASP A 386 37.42 -17.42 -14.05
C ASP A 386 37.13 -18.19 -15.35
N CYS A 387 37.35 -17.54 -16.49
CA CYS A 387 37.18 -18.13 -17.82
C CYS A 387 38.22 -19.21 -18.14
N GLY A 388 39.26 -19.35 -17.32
CA GLY A 388 40.27 -20.40 -17.45
C GLY A 388 39.81 -21.76 -16.93
N SER A 389 38.84 -21.77 -16.01
CA SER A 389 38.28 -22.96 -15.36
C SER A 389 36.79 -23.16 -15.61
N THR A 390 36.13 -22.19 -16.24
CA THR A 390 34.71 -22.23 -16.57
C THR A 390 34.49 -22.68 -18.01
N ASP A 391 33.79 -23.80 -18.19
CA ASP A 391 33.38 -24.29 -19.50
C ASP A 391 32.06 -23.60 -19.91
N CYS A 392 32.15 -22.59 -20.77
CA CYS A 392 30.97 -21.94 -21.33
C CYS A 392 30.24 -22.86 -22.31
N PRO A 393 28.89 -22.79 -22.40
CA PRO A 393 28.13 -23.58 -23.35
C PRO A 393 28.57 -23.30 -24.79
N ASP A 394 28.61 -24.34 -25.62
CA ASP A 394 28.84 -24.17 -27.05
C ASP A 394 27.74 -23.29 -27.67
N PRO A 395 28.09 -22.40 -28.61
CA PRO A 395 27.13 -21.51 -29.24
C PRO A 395 26.07 -22.32 -30.01
N ILE A 396 24.81 -21.96 -29.81
CA ILE A 396 23.67 -22.51 -30.55
C ILE A 396 23.17 -21.53 -31.60
N GLY A 397 22.61 -22.05 -32.69
CA GLY A 397 22.09 -21.26 -33.80
C GLY A 397 21.16 -22.05 -34.72
N ALA A 398 20.45 -21.33 -35.60
CA ALA A 398 19.57 -21.90 -36.59
C ALA A 398 20.33 -22.82 -37.55
N SER A 399 19.82 -24.03 -37.69
CA SER A 399 20.36 -25.11 -38.50
C SER A 399 19.35 -25.48 -39.55
N CYS A 400 19.64 -25.09 -40.79
CA CYS A 400 18.71 -25.14 -41.90
C CYS A 400 18.88 -26.42 -42.71
N PHE A 401 17.83 -27.22 -42.76
CA PHE A 401 17.78 -28.44 -43.55
C PHE A 401 17.29 -28.12 -44.96
N SER A 402 17.72 -28.92 -45.94
CA SER A 402 17.39 -28.73 -47.36
C SER A 402 15.89 -28.82 -47.70
N ASN A 403 15.05 -29.20 -46.74
CA ASN A 403 13.59 -29.30 -46.86
C ASN A 403 12.85 -28.10 -46.23
N GLY A 404 13.56 -27.04 -45.83
CA GLY A 404 12.99 -25.86 -45.17
C GLY A 404 12.75 -26.04 -43.67
N PHE A 405 13.06 -27.21 -43.10
CA PHE A 405 12.99 -27.43 -41.65
C PHE A 405 14.15 -26.72 -40.95
N CYS A 406 13.91 -26.18 -39.76
CA CYS A 406 14.90 -25.48 -38.95
C CYS A 406 14.93 -26.06 -37.53
N LEU A 407 16.13 -26.29 -36.99
CA LEU A 407 16.36 -26.56 -35.57
C LEU A 407 17.42 -25.62 -35.01
N VAL A 408 17.35 -25.30 -33.72
CA VAL A 408 18.43 -24.59 -33.03
C VAL A 408 19.38 -25.64 -32.46
N LEU A 409 20.59 -25.74 -33.01
CA LEU A 409 21.61 -26.74 -32.66
C LEU A 409 22.97 -26.05 -32.48
N THR A 410 23.93 -26.76 -31.86
CA THR A 410 25.34 -26.35 -31.94
C THR A 410 25.88 -26.54 -33.35
N GLU A 411 26.98 -25.88 -33.69
CA GLU A 411 27.64 -26.05 -35.00
C GLU A 411 27.99 -27.53 -35.27
N GLU A 412 28.52 -28.24 -34.27
CA GLU A 412 28.87 -29.66 -34.39
C GLU A 412 27.63 -30.54 -34.63
N GLU A 413 26.55 -30.31 -33.89
CA GLU A 413 25.30 -31.05 -34.07
C GLU A 413 24.65 -30.79 -35.43
N ALA A 414 24.72 -29.54 -35.93
CA ALA A 414 24.22 -29.17 -37.25
C ALA A 414 24.98 -29.88 -38.37
N GLU A 415 26.31 -29.92 -38.29
CA GLU A 415 27.15 -30.65 -39.23
C GLU A 415 26.85 -32.15 -39.22
N GLN A 416 26.71 -32.75 -38.02
CA GLN A 416 26.37 -34.17 -37.87
C GLN A 416 24.98 -34.49 -38.41
N ALA A 417 24.03 -33.56 -38.30
CA ALA A 417 22.67 -33.69 -38.83
C ALA A 417 22.58 -33.39 -40.34
N GLY A 418 23.66 -32.88 -40.96
CA GLY A 418 23.67 -32.48 -42.38
C GLY A 418 22.88 -31.20 -42.65
N ALA A 419 22.71 -30.34 -41.65
CA ALA A 419 22.09 -29.02 -41.76
C ALA A 419 23.14 -27.93 -42.01
N ILE A 420 22.73 -26.80 -42.57
CA ILE A 420 23.57 -25.61 -42.74
C ILE A 420 23.36 -24.71 -41.52
N TRP A 421 24.41 -24.52 -40.73
CA TRP A 421 24.39 -23.66 -39.55
C TRP A 421 24.52 -22.18 -39.95
N GLN A 422 23.63 -21.33 -39.44
CA GLN A 422 23.51 -19.91 -39.83
C GLN A 422 24.27 -18.93 -38.93
N GLY A 423 24.98 -19.45 -37.91
CA GLY A 423 25.75 -18.62 -36.98
C GLY A 423 25.14 -18.56 -35.57
N PRO A 424 25.92 -18.11 -34.59
CA PRO A 424 25.50 -18.08 -33.19
C PRO A 424 24.35 -17.09 -32.97
N GLY A 425 23.36 -17.47 -32.15
CA GLY A 425 22.23 -16.62 -31.78
C GLY A 425 21.14 -16.44 -32.85
N THR A 426 21.28 -17.08 -34.02
CA THR A 426 20.21 -17.13 -35.03
C THR A 426 19.06 -18.03 -34.58
N THR A 427 17.81 -17.66 -34.89
CA THR A 427 16.61 -18.37 -34.44
C THR A 427 15.89 -19.08 -35.60
N CYS A 428 15.02 -20.04 -35.27
CA CYS A 428 14.13 -20.70 -36.22
C CYS A 428 12.75 -20.04 -36.29
N GLU A 429 12.66 -18.74 -36.02
CA GLU A 429 11.40 -18.01 -36.10
C GLU A 429 11.00 -17.81 -37.56
N ASP A 430 9.69 -17.92 -37.81
CA ASP A 430 9.01 -17.68 -39.08
C ASP A 430 8.11 -16.45 -38.84
N LEU A 431 8.66 -15.24 -39.01
CA LEU A 431 7.96 -14.01 -38.65
C LEU A 431 6.96 -13.60 -39.74
N ASP A 432 7.15 -14.06 -40.97
CA ASP A 432 6.26 -13.76 -42.10
C ASP A 432 5.12 -14.80 -42.28
N GLY A 433 5.21 -15.94 -41.58
CA GLY A 433 4.22 -17.00 -41.53
C GLY A 433 4.16 -17.88 -42.78
N ASN A 434 5.23 -17.92 -43.58
CA ASN A 434 5.24 -18.64 -44.85
C ASN A 434 5.55 -20.14 -44.70
N GLY A 435 5.88 -20.60 -43.49
CA GLY A 435 6.17 -22.00 -43.16
C GLY A 435 7.66 -22.38 -43.27
N SER A 436 8.54 -21.42 -43.53
CA SER A 436 10.00 -21.54 -43.46
C SER A 436 10.51 -20.58 -42.38
N ALA A 437 11.56 -20.95 -41.66
CA ALA A 437 12.18 -20.01 -40.73
C ALA A 437 12.94 -18.92 -41.51
N ASP A 438 12.84 -17.66 -41.10
CA ASP A 438 13.45 -16.49 -41.76
C ASP A 438 14.98 -16.67 -41.93
N ALA A 439 15.63 -17.31 -40.94
CA ALA A 439 17.06 -17.62 -40.99
C ALA A 439 17.43 -18.70 -42.02
N CYS A 440 16.45 -19.50 -42.45
CA CYS A 440 16.59 -20.59 -43.43
C CYS A 440 16.05 -20.26 -44.81
N GLU A 441 15.45 -19.10 -44.94
CA GLU A 441 15.18 -18.51 -46.23
C GLU A 441 16.52 -18.08 -46.81
N SER A 442 16.84 -18.56 -48.01
CA SER A 442 17.83 -17.88 -48.82
C SER A 442 17.31 -16.46 -48.97
N SER A 443 17.92 -15.50 -48.26
CA SER A 443 17.44 -14.12 -48.10
C SER A 443 16.75 -13.68 -49.37
N GLY A 444 15.42 -13.76 -49.38
CA GLY A 444 14.66 -13.72 -50.62
C GLY A 444 14.72 -12.29 -51.10
N ILE A 445 15.73 -11.95 -51.90
CA ILE A 445 15.86 -10.62 -52.47
C ILE A 445 14.55 -10.40 -53.22
N PRO A 446 13.70 -9.43 -52.86
CA PRO A 446 12.38 -9.32 -53.49
C PRO A 446 12.54 -9.12 -55.00
N GLY A 447 12.20 -10.16 -55.77
CA GLY A 447 12.48 -10.22 -57.21
C GLY A 447 13.44 -11.32 -57.66
N ASP A 448 14.02 -12.12 -56.76
CA ASP A 448 14.75 -13.37 -57.08
C ASP A 448 13.73 -14.49 -57.24
N LEU A 449 13.28 -14.69 -58.48
CA LEU A 449 12.15 -15.53 -58.84
C LEU A 449 12.57 -16.95 -59.20
N ASP A 450 13.85 -17.19 -59.49
CA ASP A 450 14.40 -18.53 -59.68
C ASP A 450 15.17 -19.08 -58.47
N GLY A 451 15.38 -18.26 -57.44
CA GLY A 451 15.96 -18.65 -56.16
C GLY A 451 17.47 -18.87 -56.22
N ASP A 452 18.16 -18.22 -57.16
CA ASP A 452 19.60 -18.37 -57.38
C ASP A 452 20.47 -17.42 -56.52
N GLY A 453 19.82 -16.59 -55.70
CA GLY A 453 20.45 -15.61 -54.82
C GLY A 453 20.78 -14.29 -55.51
N SER A 454 20.32 -14.08 -56.75
CA SER A 454 20.51 -12.85 -57.52
C SER A 454 19.19 -12.38 -58.14
N VAL A 455 19.04 -11.07 -58.35
CA VAL A 455 17.95 -10.50 -59.14
C VAL A 455 18.54 -9.97 -60.43
N ASN A 456 18.34 -10.72 -61.51
CA ASN A 456 18.96 -10.47 -62.80
C ASN A 456 17.99 -10.69 -63.97
N GLY A 457 18.55 -10.80 -65.18
CA GLY A 457 17.79 -10.99 -66.42
C GLY A 457 16.94 -12.27 -66.44
N SER A 458 17.35 -13.31 -65.72
CA SER A 458 16.61 -14.56 -65.57
C SER A 458 15.31 -14.34 -64.81
N ASP A 459 15.37 -13.60 -63.70
CA ASP A 459 14.22 -13.24 -62.89
C ASP A 459 13.27 -12.31 -63.61
N LEU A 460 13.80 -11.29 -64.31
CA LEU A 460 12.96 -10.44 -65.16
C LEU A 460 12.23 -11.26 -66.23
N GLY A 461 12.88 -12.30 -66.76
CA GLY A 461 12.26 -13.25 -67.67
C GLY A 461 11.05 -13.95 -67.06
N LEU A 462 11.19 -14.47 -65.83
CA LEU A 462 10.10 -15.10 -65.08
C LEU A 462 9.00 -14.10 -64.68
N PHE A 463 9.40 -12.90 -64.29
CA PHE A 463 8.48 -11.82 -63.92
C PHE A 463 7.53 -11.47 -65.07
N LEU A 464 8.05 -11.36 -66.30
CA LEU A 464 7.24 -11.05 -67.48
C LEU A 464 6.25 -12.16 -67.87
N VAL A 465 6.48 -13.41 -67.45
CA VAL A 465 5.53 -14.51 -67.65
C VAL A 465 4.24 -14.28 -66.85
N GLY A 466 4.36 -13.70 -65.65
CA GLY A 466 3.24 -13.42 -64.75
C GLY A 466 2.50 -12.12 -65.03
N TRP A 467 2.88 -11.36 -66.07
CA TRP A 467 2.34 -10.00 -66.28
C TRP A 467 0.80 -9.95 -66.39
N GLY A 468 0.19 -9.14 -65.53
CA GLY A 468 -1.25 -8.98 -65.42
C GLY A 468 -1.99 -10.13 -64.73
N GLN A 469 -1.29 -11.04 -64.08
CA GLN A 469 -1.85 -12.13 -63.26
C GLN A 469 -1.51 -11.92 -61.77
N PRO A 470 -2.33 -12.42 -60.85
CA PRO A 470 -1.91 -12.61 -59.46
C PRO A 470 -0.90 -13.76 -59.38
N GLY A 471 -0.01 -13.74 -58.39
CA GLY A 471 0.92 -14.85 -58.15
C GLY A 471 2.28 -14.39 -57.61
N PRO A 472 3.33 -15.23 -57.73
CA PRO A 472 4.64 -14.95 -57.13
C PRO A 472 5.37 -13.74 -57.76
N THR A 473 4.86 -13.22 -58.88
CA THR A 473 5.39 -12.01 -59.54
C THR A 473 4.69 -10.72 -59.08
N ASP A 474 3.68 -10.81 -58.20
CA ASP A 474 2.98 -9.67 -57.56
C ASP A 474 3.71 -9.29 -56.26
N LEU A 475 4.79 -8.53 -56.41
CA LEU A 475 5.75 -8.24 -55.33
C LEU A 475 5.20 -7.28 -54.28
N ASN A 476 4.15 -6.49 -54.59
CA ASN A 476 3.48 -5.64 -53.61
C ASN A 476 2.16 -6.22 -53.08
N GLY A 477 1.75 -7.41 -53.56
CA GLY A 477 0.58 -8.14 -53.08
C GLY A 477 -0.77 -7.48 -53.39
N ASN A 478 -0.84 -6.63 -54.43
CA ASN A 478 -2.08 -5.91 -54.77
C ASN A 478 -3.06 -6.73 -55.63
N GLY A 479 -2.71 -7.98 -55.96
CA GLY A 479 -3.49 -8.92 -56.74
C GLY A 479 -3.20 -8.90 -58.25
N THR A 480 -2.17 -8.19 -58.73
CA THR A 480 -1.81 -8.19 -60.16
C THR A 480 -0.38 -7.71 -60.44
N THR A 481 0.41 -8.52 -61.13
CA THR A 481 1.75 -8.13 -61.59
C THR A 481 1.72 -7.03 -62.65
N ASN A 482 2.24 -5.86 -62.31
CA ASN A 482 2.25 -4.70 -63.21
C ASN A 482 3.53 -3.84 -63.08
N GLY A 483 3.47 -2.60 -63.55
CA GLY A 483 4.61 -1.69 -63.55
C GLY A 483 5.12 -1.30 -62.15
N GLU A 484 4.27 -1.37 -61.12
CA GLU A 484 4.67 -1.13 -59.73
C GLU A 484 5.55 -2.27 -59.22
N ASP A 485 5.19 -3.51 -59.51
CA ASP A 485 5.97 -4.70 -59.15
C ASP A 485 7.29 -4.76 -59.93
N LEU A 486 7.29 -4.32 -61.19
CA LEU A 486 8.53 -4.18 -61.96
C LEU A 486 9.48 -3.16 -61.31
N GLY A 487 8.93 -2.10 -60.73
CA GLY A 487 9.70 -1.13 -59.95
C GLY A 487 10.38 -1.79 -58.75
N LEU A 488 9.68 -2.66 -58.03
CA LEU A 488 10.22 -3.40 -56.88
C LEU A 488 11.31 -4.40 -57.28
N LEU A 489 11.12 -5.13 -58.38
CA LEU A 489 12.15 -6.04 -58.90
C LEU A 489 13.43 -5.28 -59.28
N LEU A 490 13.30 -4.14 -59.96
CA LEU A 490 14.46 -3.35 -60.41
C LEU A 490 15.19 -2.64 -59.25
N ILE A 491 14.49 -2.30 -58.17
CA ILE A 491 15.14 -1.75 -56.95
C ILE A 491 16.07 -2.78 -56.32
N ASN A 492 15.72 -4.05 -56.43
CA ASN A 492 16.46 -5.16 -55.86
C ASN A 492 17.45 -5.82 -56.84
N TRP A 493 17.68 -5.21 -58.02
CA TRP A 493 18.56 -5.75 -59.06
C TRP A 493 20.00 -5.92 -58.58
N THR A 494 20.55 -7.13 -58.66
CA THR A 494 21.90 -7.44 -58.17
C THR A 494 22.94 -7.66 -59.26
N GLY A 495 22.56 -7.85 -60.52
CA GLY A 495 23.54 -7.94 -61.62
C GLY A 495 23.04 -8.56 -62.91
#